data_AF-A0A0H2S5F9-F1
#
_entry.id   AF-A0A0H2S5F9-F1
#
_cell.length_a   1.000
_cell.length_b   1.000
_cell.length_c   1.000
_cell.angle_alpha   90.00
_cell.angle_beta   90.00
_cell.angle_gamma   90.00
#
_symmetry.space_group_name_H-M   'P 1'
#
loop_
_entity.id
_entity.type
_entity.pdbx_description
1 polymer ?
#
loop_
_entity_poly.entity_id
_entity_poly.type
_entity_poly.pdbx_seq_one_letter_code
_entity_poly.pdbx_strand_id
1 'polypeptide(L)' 'MSEQPLYRDPWAKREAWRKHPVFSKASMFKNLFPGFGIAVVAFTAYVIADNVYQKGRPEHGAKHH' A
#
# COMPACT_ATOMS: atom_id res chain seq x y z
N MET A 1 -6.37 -23.16 10.22
CA MET A 1 -7.22 -23.80 11.23
C MET A 1 -7.69 -22.70 12.17
N SER A 2 -8.98 -22.38 12.22
CA SER A 2 -9.48 -21.41 13.19
C SER A 2 -9.59 -22.10 14.54
N GLU A 3 -8.76 -21.69 15.50
CA GLU A 3 -8.91 -22.08 16.91
C GLU A 3 -10.32 -21.70 17.36
N GLN A 4 -11.14 -22.71 17.62
CA GLN A 4 -12.45 -22.46 18.18
C GLN A 4 -12.25 -22.00 19.63
N PRO A 5 -12.88 -20.90 20.05
CA PRO A 5 -12.69 -20.40 21.40
C PRO A 5 -13.15 -21.48 22.40
N LEU A 6 -12.28 -21.78 23.38
CA LEU A 6 -12.54 -22.73 24.48
C LEU A 6 -13.82 -22.39 25.27
N TYR A 7 -14.29 -21.15 25.17
CA TYR A 7 -15.54 -20.68 25.77
C TYR A 7 -16.45 -20.07 24.71
N ARG A 8 -17.72 -20.49 24.71
CA ARG A 8 -18.75 -19.97 23.82
C ARG A 8 -19.47 -18.82 24.52
N ASP A 9 -19.11 -17.59 24.16
CA ASP A 9 -19.75 -16.39 24.68
C ASP A 9 -21.27 -16.40 24.39
N PRO A 10 -22.14 -16.37 25.44
CA PRO A 10 -23.59 -16.40 25.27
C PRO A 10 -24.15 -15.15 24.58
N TRP A 11 -23.40 -14.05 24.55
CA TRP A 11 -23.81 -12.78 23.94
C TRP A 11 -23.25 -12.57 22.53
N ALA A 12 -22.44 -13.50 22.01
CA ALA A 12 -21.78 -13.36 20.71
C ALA A 12 -22.76 -13.07 19.56
N LYS A 13 -23.97 -13.67 19.59
CA LYS A 13 -25.02 -13.41 18.59
C LYS A 13 -25.59 -11.98 18.70
N ARG A 14 -25.68 -11.44 19.93
CA ARG A 14 -26.13 -10.07 20.18
C ARG A 14 -25.06 -9.04 19.80
N GLU A 15 -23.78 -9.37 19.94
CA GLU A 15 -22.68 -8.48 19.57
C GLU A 15 -22.25 -8.59 18.10
N ALA A 16 -22.80 -9.55 17.35
CA ALA A 16 -22.43 -9.81 15.96
C ALA A 16 -22.59 -8.57 15.05
N TRP A 17 -23.58 -7.71 15.31
CA TRP A 17 -23.79 -6.48 14.53
C TRP A 17 -22.61 -5.51 14.61
N ARG A 18 -21.84 -5.51 15.72
CA ARG A 18 -20.65 -4.66 15.89
C ARG A 18 -19.46 -5.17 15.09
N LYS A 19 -19.43 -6.47 14.79
CA LYS A 19 -18.36 -7.13 14.03
C LYS A 19 -18.59 -7.00 12.52
N HIS A 20 -19.03 -5.82 12.08
CA HIS A 20 -19.24 -5.55 10.68
C HIS A 20 -17.88 -5.44 9.94
N PRO A 21 -17.71 -6.04 8.75
CA PRO A 21 -16.44 -6.04 8.03
C PRO A 21 -15.90 -4.63 7.71
N VAL A 22 -16.78 -3.62 7.63
CA VAL A 22 -16.39 -2.20 7.48
C VAL A 22 -15.52 -1.71 8.63
N PHE A 23 -15.77 -2.19 9.85
CA PHE A 23 -15.00 -1.84 11.06
C PHE A 23 -13.83 -2.79 11.33
N SER A 24 -13.54 -3.71 10.40
CA SER A 24 -12.39 -4.61 10.55
C SER A 24 -11.08 -3.81 10.54
N LYS A 25 -10.10 -4.25 11.33
CA LYS A 25 -8.75 -3.66 11.34
C LYS A 25 -8.15 -3.59 9.93
N ALA A 26 -8.38 -4.63 9.12
CA ALA A 26 -7.93 -4.68 7.74
C ALA A 26 -8.53 -3.56 6.86
N SER A 27 -9.80 -3.21 7.06
CA SER A 27 -10.46 -2.10 6.36
C SER A 27 -9.82 -0.75 6.74
N MET A 28 -9.54 -0.56 8.04
CA MET A 28 -8.86 0.65 8.52
C MET A 28 -7.45 0.81 7.93
N PHE A 29 -6.67 -0.28 7.86
CA PHE A 29 -5.31 -0.25 7.28
C PHE A 29 -5.31 0.06 5.78
N LYS A 30 -6.29 -0.43 5.02
CA LYS A 30 -6.40 -0.15 3.58
C LYS A 30 -6.63 1.33 3.28
N ASN A 31 -7.31 2.03 4.19
CA ASN A 31 -7.64 3.45 4.02
C ASN A 31 -6.57 4.40 4.58
N LEU A 32 -5.50 3.87 5.20
CA LEU A 32 -4.48 4.69 5.85
C LEU A 32 -3.63 5.49 4.83
N PHE A 33 -3.40 4.94 3.64
CA PHE A 33 -2.61 5.59 2.59
C PHE A 33 -3.38 5.63 1.26
N PRO A 34 -4.37 6.53 1.13
CA PRO A 34 -5.08 6.70 -0.12
C PRO A 34 -4.08 7.11 -1.21
N GLY A 35 -4.04 6.35 -2.31
CA GLY A 35 -3.17 6.65 -3.44
C GLY A 35 -1.71 6.21 -3.29
N PHE A 36 -1.32 5.48 -2.25
CA PHE A 36 0.06 4.98 -2.10
C PHE A 36 0.54 4.16 -3.31
N GLY A 37 -0.33 3.31 -3.87
CA GLY A 37 0.02 2.54 -5.07
C GLY A 37 0.35 3.43 -6.28
N ILE A 38 -0.40 4.52 -6.46
CA ILE A 38 -0.16 5.48 -7.55
C ILE A 38 1.16 6.22 -7.32
N ALA A 39 1.41 6.64 -6.07
CA ALA A 39 2.65 7.33 -5.71
C ALA A 39 3.88 6.44 -5.95
N VAL A 40 3.82 5.16 -5.57
CA VAL A 40 4.90 4.19 -5.82
C VAL A 40 5.16 4.04 -7.31
N VAL A 41 4.11 3.85 -8.13
CA VAL A 41 4.27 3.71 -9.59
C VAL A 41 4.88 4.96 -10.21
N ALA A 42 4.38 6.15 -9.88
CA ALA A 42 4.90 7.41 -10.39
C ALA A 42 6.37 7.63 -9.99
N PHE A 43 6.71 7.33 -8.74
CA PHE A 43 8.07 7.43 -8.23
C PHE A 43 9.01 6.47 -8.96
N THR A 44 8.62 5.19 -9.13
CA THR A 44 9.42 4.22 -9.86
C THR A 44 9.63 4.62 -11.32
N ALA A 45 8.59 5.13 -12.00
CA ALA A 45 8.70 5.65 -13.36
C ALA A 45 9.70 6.81 -13.46
N TYR A 46 9.65 7.75 -12.50
CA TYR A 46 10.62 8.84 -12.41
C TYR A 46 12.05 8.32 -12.21
N VAL A 47 12.26 7.40 -11.27
CA VAL A 47 13.58 6.82 -11.00
C VAL A 47 14.16 6.11 -12.22
N ILE A 48 13.33 5.39 -13.00
CA ILE A 48 13.76 4.74 -14.25
C ILE A 48 14.13 5.79 -15.31
N ALA A 49 13.30 6.82 -15.50
CA ALA A 49 13.60 7.89 -16.45
C ALA A 49 14.91 8.61 -16.08
N ASP A 50 15.12 8.90 -14.80
CA ASP A 50 16.30 9.62 -14.34
C ASP A 50 17.56 8.73 -14.37
N ASN A 51 17.50 7.51 -13.83
CA ASN A 51 18.68 6.67 -13.69
C ASN A 51 19.01 5.83 -14.93
N VAL A 52 18.03 5.41 -15.72
CA VAL A 52 18.27 4.56 -16.90
C VAL A 52 18.36 5.40 -18.16
N TYR A 53 17.48 6.39 -18.31
CA TYR A 53 17.41 7.19 -19.54
C TYR A 53 18.43 8.34 -19.58
N GLN A 54 18.71 9.02 -18.46
CA GLN A 54 19.73 10.07 -18.47
C GLN A 54 21.16 9.52 -18.44
N LYS A 55 21.44 8.46 -17.67
CA LYS A 55 22.78 7.83 -17.64
C LYS A 55 23.16 7.10 -18.93
N GLY A 56 22.18 6.74 -19.77
CA GLY A 56 22.40 6.11 -21.07
C GLY A 56 22.66 7.08 -22.22
N ARG A 57 22.53 8.40 -22.01
CA ARG A 57 22.97 9.40 -23.00
C ARG A 57 24.48 9.59 -22.85
N PRO A 58 25.31 9.30 -23.88
CA PRO A 58 26.68 9.78 -23.88
C PRO A 58 26.63 11.31 -23.84
N GLU A 59 27.34 11.95 -22.91
CA GLU A 59 27.47 13.40 -22.87
C GLU A 59 28.10 13.88 -24.18
N HIS A 60 27.27 14.29 -25.14
CA HIS A 60 27.74 14.97 -26.32
C HIS A 60 27.82 16.47 -26.01
N GLY A 61 29.01 16.87 -25.55
CA GLY A 61 29.59 18.18 -25.82
C GLY A 61 28.91 19.38 -25.15
N ALA A 62 29.43 19.77 -24.00
CA ALA A 62 29.51 21.18 -23.63
C ALA A 62 30.88 21.48 -23.00
N LYS A 63 31.94 21.23 -23.77
CA LYS A 63 33.21 21.94 -23.59
C LYS A 63 33.18 23.18 -24.48
N HIS A 64 32.83 24.33 -23.93
CA HIS A 64 33.14 25.61 -24.54
C HIS A 64 33.48 26.64 -23.45
N HIS A 65 34.77 26.99 -23.43
CA HIS A 65 35.46 28.12 -22.77
C HIS A 65 35.45 28.21 -21.23
#